data_AF-A0A1C5GKG8-F1
#
_entry.id   AF-A0A1C5GKG8-F1
#
_cell.length_a   1.000
_cell.length_b   1.000
_cell.length_c   1.000
_cell.angle_alpha   90.00
_cell.angle_beta   90.00
_cell.angle_gamma   90.00
#
_symmetry.space_group_name_H-M   'P 1'
#
loop_
_entity.id
_entity.type
_entity.pdbx_description
1 polymer ?
#
loop_
_entity_poly.entity_id
_entity_poly.type
_entity_poly.pdbx_seq_one_letter_code
_entity_poly.pdbx_strand_id
1 'polypeptide(L)'
;MVLGTAAPAAAEAPVTGVARAVEGTGVVLKLDDRKHSTSALALQMKDGTVPVFCIDFHTPVARDGEYTEGSWDESKVKNLGKVQWVLTHGYPNAERAELLAKAGATLPGGLSQKRRDTLLYFGTQTAVWHFSDGIELGDWQSGLTKATEYEVIKKIHDYLITNATDQPEPKAELTVDPATATANAGDKAGPFTVKGPAGDITLKVTGGTAVDAEGRPVTTTTNGGQFWLTAADAGKVTVTVSAQDSVSFGRVFLFSGGKDTKQKLILGGSAGTTVSAEAGASFAAAPTSPSPSETTPSPSASTPAESPSPSAPAESPAPSTSPAGNGGDLPLTGSPIAAAAAAGVLLLAVGAVTVLVVRRRKVRFTA
;
A
#
# COMPACT_ATOMS: atom_id res chain seq x y z
N MET A 1 16.57 6.15 -41.24
CA MET A 1 16.39 5.46 -39.95
C MET A 1 17.70 5.58 -39.20
N VAL A 2 17.85 6.62 -38.38
CA VAL A 2 19.07 6.85 -37.59
C VAL A 2 18.86 6.13 -36.26
N LEU A 3 19.60 5.04 -36.06
CA LEU A 3 19.66 4.32 -34.79
C LEU A 3 20.46 5.17 -33.81
N GLY A 4 19.75 5.91 -32.94
CA GLY A 4 20.36 6.58 -31.80
C GLY A 4 20.74 5.53 -30.76
N THR A 5 22.04 5.29 -30.60
CA THR A 5 22.58 4.50 -29.50
C THR A 5 22.34 5.28 -28.21
N ALA A 6 21.37 4.84 -27.39
CA ALA A 6 21.26 5.30 -26.01
C ALA A 6 22.53 4.86 -25.28
N ALA A 7 23.41 5.82 -24.98
CA ALA A 7 24.51 5.58 -24.07
C ALA A 7 23.92 5.25 -22.68
N PRO A 8 24.48 4.29 -21.93
CA PRO A 8 24.06 4.06 -20.56
C PRO A 8 24.28 5.35 -19.77
N ALA A 9 23.25 5.81 -19.06
CA ALA A 9 23.39 6.90 -18.11
C ALA A 9 24.54 6.56 -17.16
N ALA A 10 25.53 7.45 -17.05
CA ALA A 10 26.60 7.29 -16.08
C ALA A 10 25.94 7.21 -14.70
N ALA A 11 26.20 6.13 -13.96
CA ALA A 11 25.73 6.01 -12.58
C ALA A 11 26.26 7.22 -11.81
N GLU A 12 25.35 8.05 -11.31
CA GLU A 12 25.68 9.21 -10.52
C GLU A 12 26.48 8.74 -9.28
N ALA A 13 27.43 9.56 -8.83
CA ALA A 13 28.21 9.20 -7.64
C ALA A 13 27.26 8.98 -6.45
N PRO A 14 27.50 7.95 -5.61
CA PRO A 14 26.59 7.63 -4.52
C PRO A 14 26.50 8.81 -3.55
N VAL A 15 25.29 9.03 -3.02
CA VAL A 15 25.05 10.12 -2.06
C VAL A 15 25.84 9.86 -0.79
N THR A 16 26.45 10.90 -0.23
CA THR A 16 27.21 10.82 1.03
C THR A 16 26.67 11.80 2.08
N GLY A 17 26.89 11.50 3.35
CA GLY A 17 26.57 12.40 4.44
C GLY A 17 27.31 12.09 5.74
N VAL A 18 27.31 13.03 6.68
CA VAL A 18 27.97 12.89 7.98
C VAL A 18 26.94 12.70 9.08
N ALA A 19 27.07 11.63 9.86
CA ALA A 19 26.12 11.33 10.94
C ALA A 19 26.34 12.27 12.14
N ARG A 20 25.26 12.87 12.65
CA ARG A 20 25.26 13.77 13.80
C ARG A 20 24.24 13.32 14.84
N ALA A 21 24.59 13.47 16.12
CA ALA A 21 23.60 13.41 17.18
C ALA A 21 22.84 14.73 17.26
N VAL A 22 21.53 14.67 17.42
CA VAL A 22 20.69 15.87 17.59
C VAL A 22 20.70 16.25 19.07
N GLU A 23 21.37 17.35 19.41
CA GLU A 23 21.51 17.80 20.79
C GLU A 23 20.16 17.99 21.49
N GLY A 24 20.08 17.73 22.81
CA GLY A 24 18.86 17.97 23.59
C GLY A 24 17.68 17.03 23.28
N THR A 25 17.91 15.93 22.56
CA THR A 25 16.89 14.91 22.25
C THR A 25 17.04 13.64 23.10
N GLY A 26 17.84 13.68 24.17
CA GLY A 26 18.11 12.51 25.00
C GLY A 26 16.85 11.87 25.59
N VAL A 27 16.77 10.54 25.54
CA VAL A 27 15.78 9.72 26.23
C VAL A 27 16.47 8.53 26.91
N VAL A 28 15.85 8.03 27.97
CA VAL A 28 16.24 6.76 28.60
C VAL A 28 15.08 5.78 28.44
N LEU A 29 15.32 4.67 27.75
CA LEU A 29 14.33 3.65 27.43
C LEU A 29 14.72 2.29 28.01
N LYS A 30 13.74 1.41 28.19
CA LYS A 30 13.95 -0.01 28.50
C LYS A 30 13.93 -0.79 27.18
N LEU A 31 15.08 -1.28 26.74
CA LEU A 31 15.27 -2.06 25.52
C LEU A 31 15.90 -3.41 25.91
N ASP A 32 15.29 -4.53 25.53
CA ASP A 32 15.71 -5.89 25.92
C ASP A 32 16.00 -6.02 27.43
N ASP A 33 15.03 -5.57 28.23
CA ASP A 33 15.10 -5.54 29.69
C ASP A 33 16.22 -4.69 30.32
N ARG A 34 16.93 -3.89 29.52
CA ARG A 34 18.02 -3.02 29.99
C ARG A 34 17.71 -1.55 29.78
N LYS A 35 18.29 -0.70 30.64
CA LYS A 35 18.19 0.76 30.50
C LYS A 35 19.20 1.23 29.46
N HIS A 36 18.73 1.89 28.43
CA HIS A 36 19.56 2.48 27.37
C HIS A 36 19.30 3.99 27.28
N SER A 37 20.39 4.77 27.30
CA SER A 37 20.35 6.20 26.99
C SER A 37 20.70 6.41 25.53
N THR A 38 19.89 7.18 24.82
CA THR A 38 20.07 7.44 23.39
C THR A 38 19.55 8.83 23.01
N SER A 39 19.89 9.30 21.81
CA SER A 39 19.51 10.59 21.25
C SER A 39 19.15 10.42 19.78
N ALA A 40 18.32 11.30 19.25
CA ALA A 40 17.99 11.28 17.82
C ALA A 40 19.24 11.51 16.96
N LEU A 41 19.23 10.93 15.77
CA LEU A 41 20.29 11.06 14.79
C LEU A 41 19.81 11.84 13.56
N ALA A 42 20.73 12.53 12.93
CA ALA A 42 20.53 13.16 11.64
C ALA A 42 21.74 12.91 10.74
N LEU A 43 21.53 12.96 9.43
CA LEU A 43 22.57 12.89 8.44
C LEU A 43 22.69 14.25 7.77
N GLN A 44 23.87 14.85 7.90
CA GLN A 44 24.22 16.10 7.25
C GLN A 44 24.74 15.80 5.85
N MET A 45 23.93 16.11 4.84
CA MET A 45 24.25 15.95 3.43
C MET A 45 24.52 17.32 2.80
N LYS A 46 24.94 17.33 1.54
CA LYS A 46 25.17 18.56 0.78
C LYS A 46 23.93 19.45 0.69
N ASP A 47 22.77 18.83 0.49
CA ASP A 47 21.50 19.52 0.21
C ASP A 47 20.63 19.75 1.45
N GLY A 48 21.16 19.43 2.64
CA GLY A 48 20.46 19.66 3.90
C GLY A 48 20.79 18.63 4.98
N THR A 49 20.11 18.76 6.11
CA THR A 49 20.18 17.79 7.21
C THR A 49 18.85 17.09 7.34
N VAL A 50 18.87 15.76 7.25
CA VAL A 50 17.66 14.92 7.34
C VAL A 50 17.73 14.05 8.59
N PRO A 51 16.60 13.76 9.26
CA PRO A 51 16.59 12.78 10.33
C PRO A 51 16.95 11.40 9.77
N VAL A 52 17.67 10.61 10.56
CA VAL A 52 18.00 9.21 10.22
C VAL A 52 17.71 8.30 11.39
N PHE A 53 17.45 7.04 11.09
CA PHE A 53 17.23 5.99 12.07
C PHE A 53 18.35 4.97 12.01
N CYS A 54 18.67 4.41 13.16
CA CYS A 54 19.54 3.25 13.28
C CYS A 54 18.78 1.98 12.88
N ILE A 55 19.44 1.09 12.13
CA ILE A 55 18.95 -0.25 11.75
C ILE A 55 19.97 -1.36 12.10
N ASP A 56 20.84 -1.09 13.08
CA ASP A 56 21.91 -1.99 13.54
C ASP A 56 22.22 -1.66 15.02
N PHE A 57 21.26 -1.98 15.90
CA PHE A 57 21.23 -1.54 17.29
C PHE A 57 22.48 -1.92 18.10
N HIS A 58 23.04 -3.10 17.82
CA HIS A 58 24.17 -3.67 18.58
C HIS A 58 25.53 -3.07 18.20
N THR A 59 25.60 -2.31 17.11
CA THR A 59 26.84 -1.70 16.61
C THR A 59 26.86 -0.21 16.95
N PRO A 60 27.98 0.38 17.40
CA PRO A 60 28.04 1.81 17.69
C PRO A 60 28.00 2.66 16.42
N VAL A 61 27.27 3.80 16.47
CA VAL A 61 27.27 4.81 15.40
C VAL A 61 28.62 5.52 15.28
N ALA A 62 29.06 5.76 14.05
CA ALA A 62 30.17 6.65 13.77
C ALA A 62 29.70 8.11 13.82
N ARG A 63 29.58 8.66 15.04
CA ARG A 63 29.30 10.10 15.19
C ARG A 63 30.41 10.88 14.51
N ASP A 64 30.01 11.89 13.74
CA ASP A 64 30.89 12.73 12.95
C ASP A 64 31.64 11.97 11.84
N GLY A 65 31.27 10.71 11.61
CA GLY A 65 31.78 9.87 10.54
C GLY A 65 30.97 10.02 9.25
N GLU A 66 31.64 9.81 8.13
CA GLU A 66 31.02 9.81 6.81
C GLU A 66 30.34 8.47 6.52
N TYR A 67 29.18 8.56 5.90
CA TYR A 67 28.39 7.47 5.39
C TYR A 67 28.15 7.67 3.90
N THR A 68 28.13 6.56 3.18
CA THR A 68 27.78 6.49 1.76
C THR A 68 26.51 5.67 1.61
N GLU A 69 25.68 6.10 0.68
CA GLU A 69 24.53 5.35 0.25
C GLU A 69 24.86 3.92 -0.16
N GLY A 70 24.01 2.97 0.27
CA GLY A 70 24.00 1.59 -0.18
C GLY A 70 22.58 1.08 -0.38
N SER A 71 22.48 -0.16 -0.84
CA SER A 71 21.22 -0.86 -1.03
C SER A 71 20.77 -1.62 0.23
N TRP A 72 19.48 -1.97 0.26
CA TRP A 72 18.92 -2.88 1.24
C TRP A 72 19.65 -4.23 1.24
N ASP A 73 19.97 -4.78 0.07
CA ASP A 73 20.69 -6.06 0.00
C ASP A 73 22.11 -5.96 0.56
N GLU A 74 22.87 -4.90 0.24
CA GLU A 74 24.23 -4.71 0.75
C GLU A 74 24.29 -4.56 2.27
N SER A 75 23.23 -3.97 2.85
CA SER A 75 23.09 -3.78 4.30
C SER A 75 22.96 -5.10 5.06
N LYS A 76 22.41 -6.15 4.43
CA LYS A 76 22.04 -7.43 5.03
C LYS A 76 21.10 -7.31 6.24
N VAL A 77 20.44 -6.16 6.42
CA VAL A 77 19.41 -5.95 7.45
C VAL A 77 18.11 -6.61 7.03
N LYS A 78 17.43 -7.25 7.98
CA LYS A 78 16.18 -7.98 7.72
C LYS A 78 14.98 -7.04 7.81
N ASN A 79 13.86 -7.46 7.21
CA ASN A 79 12.55 -6.81 7.32
C ASN A 79 12.53 -5.33 6.92
N LEU A 80 13.42 -4.90 6.01
CA LEU A 80 13.47 -3.50 5.57
C LEU A 80 12.18 -3.04 4.86
N GLY A 81 11.40 -3.96 4.29
CA GLY A 81 10.07 -3.64 3.78
C GLY A 81 9.11 -3.16 4.86
N LYS A 82 9.12 -3.79 6.05
CA LYS A 82 8.35 -3.33 7.21
C LYS A 82 8.92 -2.05 7.83
N VAL A 83 10.25 -1.92 7.87
CA VAL A 83 10.91 -0.66 8.27
C VAL A 83 10.45 0.47 7.36
N GLN A 84 10.38 0.25 6.05
CA GLN A 84 9.91 1.24 5.10
C GLN A 84 8.47 1.68 5.39
N TRP A 85 7.58 0.74 5.71
CA TRP A 85 6.23 1.08 6.13
C TRP A 85 6.21 1.91 7.42
N VAL A 86 7.04 1.56 8.40
CA VAL A 86 7.19 2.32 9.64
C VAL A 86 7.66 3.75 9.37
N LEU A 87 8.59 3.95 8.43
CA LEU A 87 9.05 5.29 8.04
C LEU A 87 7.95 6.08 7.33
N THR A 88 7.20 5.44 6.42
CA THR A 88 6.07 6.08 5.71
C THR A 88 4.98 6.56 6.69
N HIS A 89 4.66 5.75 7.71
CA HIS A 89 3.55 6.01 8.63
C HIS A 89 3.99 6.56 10.00
N GLY A 90 5.29 6.77 10.18
CA GLY A 90 5.90 7.30 11.40
C GLY A 90 6.46 8.70 11.20
N TYR A 91 7.25 9.16 12.17
CA TYR A 91 7.93 10.45 12.09
C TYR A 91 9.12 10.41 11.12
N PRO A 92 9.40 11.48 10.37
CA PRO A 92 8.66 12.74 10.25
C PRO A 92 7.58 12.73 9.15
N ASN A 93 7.36 11.62 8.45
CA ASN A 93 6.62 11.60 7.18
C ASN A 93 5.11 11.58 7.37
N ALA A 94 4.60 10.91 8.40
CA ALA A 94 3.19 10.96 8.76
C ALA A 94 2.83 12.30 9.40
N GLU A 95 1.61 12.77 9.10
CA GLU A 95 1.06 13.94 9.78
C GLU A 95 0.94 13.63 11.29
N ARG A 96 1.41 14.57 12.11
CA ARG A 96 1.54 14.37 13.56
C ARG A 96 0.22 14.06 14.24
N ALA A 97 -0.83 14.83 13.97
CA ALA A 97 -2.12 14.64 14.61
C ALA A 97 -2.75 13.31 14.21
N GLU A 98 -2.62 12.91 12.95
CA GLU A 98 -3.06 11.63 12.43
C GLU A 98 -2.31 10.45 13.07
N LEU A 99 -0.98 10.52 13.15
CA LEU A 99 -0.16 9.50 13.81
C LEU A 99 -0.56 9.33 15.28
N LEU A 100 -0.69 10.44 16.02
CA LEU A 100 -1.09 10.40 17.41
C LEU A 100 -2.50 9.84 17.59
N ALA A 101 -3.44 10.22 16.73
CA ALA A 101 -4.81 9.71 16.76
C ALA A 101 -4.87 8.20 16.50
N LYS A 102 -4.19 7.72 15.45
CA LYS A 102 -4.09 6.29 15.11
C LYS A 102 -3.41 5.48 16.21
N ALA A 103 -2.40 6.05 16.86
CA ALA A 103 -1.71 5.43 17.99
C ALA A 103 -2.50 5.52 19.31
N GLY A 104 -3.59 6.28 19.39
CA GLY A 104 -4.28 6.56 20.66
C GLY A 104 -3.39 7.29 21.67
N ALA A 105 -2.40 8.04 21.19
CA ALA A 105 -1.41 8.75 22.00
C ALA A 105 -1.82 10.22 22.20
N THR A 106 -1.49 10.77 23.37
CA THR A 106 -1.75 12.19 23.68
C THR A 106 -0.47 12.80 24.20
N LEU A 107 -0.03 13.88 23.55
CA LEU A 107 1.17 14.60 23.97
C LEU A 107 0.90 15.35 25.29
N PRO A 108 1.79 15.22 26.28
CA PRO A 108 1.71 16.03 27.50
C PRO A 108 1.72 17.53 27.21
N GLY A 109 0.96 18.30 27.99
CA GLY A 109 0.96 19.76 27.92
C GLY A 109 2.31 20.37 28.32
N GLY A 110 2.59 21.58 27.83
CA GLY A 110 3.80 22.33 28.18
C GLY A 110 5.11 21.83 27.56
N LEU A 111 5.06 20.81 26.68
CA LEU A 111 6.23 20.36 25.94
C LEU A 111 6.63 21.34 24.84
N SER A 112 7.92 21.59 24.70
CA SER A 112 8.47 22.29 23.53
C SER A 112 8.24 21.50 22.24
N GLN A 113 8.24 22.16 21.09
CA GLN A 113 8.12 21.46 19.79
C GLN A 113 9.20 20.38 19.62
N LYS A 114 10.45 20.74 19.92
CA LYS A 114 11.58 19.81 19.89
C LYS A 114 11.36 18.57 20.75
N ARG A 115 10.79 18.74 21.96
CA ARG A 115 10.51 17.58 22.83
C ARG A 115 9.37 16.73 22.27
N ARG A 116 8.32 17.34 21.72
CA ARG A 116 7.24 16.60 21.02
C ARG A 116 7.82 15.77 19.88
N ASP A 117 8.63 16.37 19.02
CA ASP A 117 9.28 15.69 17.89
C ASP A 117 10.21 14.56 18.36
N THR A 118 10.90 14.75 19.49
CA THR A 118 11.70 13.70 20.13
C THR A 118 10.85 12.47 20.49
N LEU A 119 9.65 12.66 21.04
CA LEU A 119 8.78 11.51 21.39
C LEU A 119 8.32 10.75 20.14
N LEU A 120 7.95 11.49 19.10
CA LEU A 120 7.53 10.92 17.81
C LEU A 120 8.69 10.16 17.13
N TYR A 121 9.88 10.75 17.13
CA TYR A 121 11.09 10.12 16.64
C TYR A 121 11.36 8.80 17.37
N PHE A 122 11.30 8.77 18.70
CA PHE A 122 11.59 7.54 19.44
C PHE A 122 10.49 6.48 19.37
N GLY A 123 9.22 6.87 19.20
CA GLY A 123 8.17 5.91 18.83
C GLY A 123 8.46 5.23 17.50
N THR A 124 9.01 5.98 16.54
CA THR A 124 9.40 5.45 15.23
C THR A 124 10.69 4.63 15.31
N GLN A 125 11.76 5.13 15.92
CA GLN A 125 13.06 4.45 16.05
C GLN A 125 12.93 3.10 16.77
N THR A 126 12.12 3.03 17.82
CA THR A 126 11.92 1.75 18.52
C THR A 126 11.17 0.74 17.66
N ALA A 127 10.20 1.17 16.84
CA ALA A 127 9.53 0.30 15.87
C ALA A 127 10.49 -0.13 14.74
N VAL A 128 11.41 0.74 14.34
CA VAL A 128 12.49 0.38 13.41
C VAL A 128 13.36 -0.73 14.01
N TRP A 129 13.84 -0.57 15.25
CA TRP A 129 14.66 -1.58 15.94
C TRP A 129 13.95 -2.92 16.16
N HIS A 130 12.63 -2.90 16.39
CA HIS A 130 11.84 -4.12 16.44
C HIS A 130 11.97 -4.94 15.14
N PHE A 131 11.90 -4.29 13.98
CA PHE A 131 12.01 -5.00 12.69
C PHE A 131 13.44 -5.28 12.24
N SER A 132 14.38 -4.35 12.44
CA SER A 132 15.77 -4.50 11.98
C SER A 132 16.57 -5.45 12.85
N ASP A 133 16.37 -5.41 14.16
CA ASP A 133 17.23 -6.05 15.16
C ASP A 133 16.47 -7.00 16.10
N GLY A 134 15.13 -6.94 16.14
CA GLY A 134 14.32 -7.74 17.06
C GLY A 134 14.31 -7.20 18.49
N ILE A 135 14.60 -5.91 18.67
CA ILE A 135 14.65 -5.27 19.99
C ILE A 135 13.24 -5.04 20.52
N GLU A 136 13.05 -5.37 21.80
CA GLU A 136 11.78 -5.19 22.48
C GLU A 136 11.76 -3.90 23.33
N LEU A 137 10.77 -3.04 23.09
CA LEU A 137 10.49 -1.88 23.95
C LEU A 137 9.68 -2.32 25.18
N GLY A 138 10.34 -2.34 26.33
CA GLY A 138 9.74 -2.77 27.59
C GLY A 138 8.66 -1.85 28.15
N ASP A 139 8.20 -2.16 29.36
CA ASP A 139 7.31 -1.29 30.12
C ASP A 139 8.09 -0.23 30.90
N TRP A 140 7.39 0.86 31.23
CA TRP A 140 7.97 1.94 32.00
C TRP A 140 8.36 1.51 33.42
N GLN A 141 9.48 2.03 33.91
CA GLN A 141 9.92 1.91 35.29
C GLN A 141 10.67 3.17 35.75
N SER A 142 10.86 3.31 37.06
CA SER A 142 11.60 4.43 37.63
C SER A 142 13.02 4.56 37.07
N GLY A 143 13.42 5.80 36.79
CA GLY A 143 14.72 6.16 36.21
C GLY A 143 14.79 6.05 34.68
N LEU A 144 13.65 5.90 33.99
CA LEU A 144 13.53 6.10 32.55
C LEU A 144 13.08 7.54 32.22
N THR A 145 12.92 7.85 30.93
CA THR A 145 12.14 9.01 30.48
C THR A 145 10.80 9.11 31.23
N LYS A 146 10.32 10.33 31.48
CA LYS A 146 9.09 10.60 32.24
C LYS A 146 7.94 9.68 31.78
N ALA A 147 7.17 9.15 32.72
CA ALA A 147 6.13 8.15 32.45
C ALA A 147 5.16 8.58 31.32
N THR A 148 4.68 9.83 31.36
CA THR A 148 3.76 10.37 30.35
C THR A 148 4.39 10.52 28.96
N GLU A 149 5.69 10.80 28.89
CA GLU A 149 6.43 10.87 27.63
C GLU A 149 6.76 9.47 27.09
N TYR A 150 7.07 8.52 27.99
CA TYR A 150 7.31 7.12 27.64
C TYR A 150 6.05 6.44 27.11
N GLU A 151 4.89 6.73 27.68
CA GLU A 151 3.60 6.23 27.19
C GLU A 151 3.34 6.63 25.73
N VAL A 152 3.65 7.88 25.35
CA VAL A 152 3.53 8.34 23.97
C VAL A 152 4.44 7.53 23.04
N ILE A 153 5.71 7.36 23.42
CA ILE A 153 6.69 6.58 22.65
C ILE A 153 6.16 5.15 22.46
N LYS A 154 5.71 4.51 23.53
CA LYS A 154 5.22 3.13 23.51
C LYS A 154 3.96 2.98 22.64
N LYS A 155 2.99 3.89 22.75
CA LYS A 155 1.77 3.83 21.91
C LYS A 155 2.05 3.99 20.43
N ILE A 156 2.94 4.93 20.06
CA ILE A 156 3.36 5.11 18.67
C ILE A 156 4.09 3.85 18.18
N HIS A 157 5.03 3.32 18.97
CA HIS A 157 5.71 2.06 18.70
C HIS A 157 4.73 0.92 18.44
N ASP A 158 3.81 0.67 19.38
CA ASP A 158 2.87 -0.46 19.34
C ASP A 158 1.95 -0.36 18.12
N TYR A 159 1.46 0.85 17.80
CA TYR A 159 0.69 1.10 16.59
C TYR A 159 1.50 0.75 15.34
N LEU A 160 2.74 1.24 15.24
CA LEU A 160 3.56 1.04 14.05
C LEU A 160 3.90 -0.44 13.84
N ILE A 161 4.33 -1.17 14.88
CA ILE A 161 4.70 -2.59 14.74
C ILE A 161 3.50 -3.50 14.44
N THR A 162 2.32 -3.14 14.96
CA THR A 162 1.09 -3.92 14.76
C THR A 162 0.58 -3.83 13.32
N ASN A 163 0.79 -2.70 12.66
CA ASN A 163 0.21 -2.41 11.34
C ASN A 163 1.21 -2.55 10.18
N ALA A 164 2.50 -2.74 10.47
CA ALA A 164 3.53 -2.76 9.44
C ALA A 164 3.37 -3.88 8.42
N THR A 165 3.39 -3.49 7.15
CA THR A 165 3.40 -4.38 5.98
C THR A 165 4.63 -4.11 5.13
N ASP A 166 4.97 -5.00 4.20
CA ASP A 166 6.15 -4.79 3.35
C ASP A 166 5.90 -3.72 2.29
N GLN A 167 6.84 -2.77 2.19
CA GLN A 167 6.91 -1.78 1.12
C GLN A 167 8.21 -1.94 0.32
N PRO A 168 8.22 -1.57 -0.97
CA PRO A 168 9.39 -1.72 -1.82
C PRO A 168 10.52 -0.75 -1.47
N GLU A 169 11.75 -1.14 -1.81
CA GLU A 169 12.95 -0.30 -1.67
C GLU A 169 12.80 1.00 -2.47
N PRO A 170 12.95 2.17 -1.83
CA PRO A 170 12.96 3.46 -2.53
C PRO A 170 14.18 3.64 -3.41
N LYS A 171 13.98 4.23 -4.59
CA LYS A 171 15.05 4.56 -5.55
C LYS A 171 15.09 6.05 -5.85
N ALA A 172 16.26 6.56 -6.21
CA ALA A 172 16.39 7.96 -6.64
C ALA A 172 15.70 8.22 -7.98
N GLU A 173 15.80 7.24 -8.89
CA GLU A 173 15.19 7.31 -10.21
C GLU A 173 13.71 6.98 -10.15
N LEU A 174 12.89 7.76 -10.86
CA LEU A 174 11.48 7.48 -11.06
C LEU A 174 11.27 6.84 -12.44
N THR A 175 10.58 5.72 -12.49
CA THR A 175 10.28 4.97 -13.73
C THR A 175 8.85 4.43 -13.69
N VAL A 176 8.28 4.21 -14.88
CA VAL A 176 6.95 3.61 -15.07
C VAL A 176 7.08 2.47 -16.07
N ASP A 177 6.57 1.30 -15.71
CA ASP A 177 6.65 0.08 -16.52
C ASP A 177 5.26 -0.59 -16.67
N PRO A 178 4.81 -0.92 -17.89
CA PRO A 178 5.47 -0.66 -19.17
C PRO A 178 5.45 0.83 -19.53
N ALA A 179 6.38 1.29 -20.38
CA ALA A 179 6.37 2.67 -20.86
C ALA A 179 5.15 2.98 -21.76
N THR A 180 4.62 1.97 -22.44
CA THR A 180 3.44 2.11 -23.30
C THR A 180 2.49 0.92 -23.16
N ALA A 181 1.18 1.17 -23.33
CA ALA A 181 0.15 0.14 -23.40
C ALA A 181 -0.88 0.45 -24.50
N THR A 182 -1.70 -0.53 -24.85
CA THR A 182 -2.78 -0.36 -25.84
C THR A 182 -4.08 -0.96 -25.34
N ALA A 183 -5.21 -0.33 -25.64
CA ALA A 183 -6.55 -0.83 -25.33
C ALA A 183 -7.59 -0.30 -26.35
N ASN A 184 -8.85 -0.71 -26.27
CA ASN A 184 -9.91 -0.04 -27.03
C ASN A 184 -10.48 1.13 -26.22
N ALA A 185 -11.05 2.11 -26.91
CA ALA A 185 -11.80 3.19 -26.28
C ALA A 185 -12.88 2.61 -25.34
N GLY A 186 -12.93 3.12 -24.11
CA GLY A 186 -13.77 2.59 -23.02
C GLY A 186 -13.10 1.52 -22.13
N ASP A 187 -12.02 0.88 -22.58
CA ASP A 187 -11.28 -0.12 -21.80
C ASP A 187 -10.15 0.51 -20.95
N LYS A 188 -9.54 -0.29 -20.07
CA LYS A 188 -8.35 0.07 -19.29
C LYS A 188 -7.07 -0.38 -19.98
N ALA A 189 -6.12 0.53 -20.17
CA ALA A 189 -4.77 0.22 -20.64
C ALA A 189 -3.79 0.15 -19.45
N GLY A 190 -3.07 -0.96 -19.29
CA GLY A 190 -2.13 -1.18 -18.17
C GLY A 190 -2.16 -2.62 -17.65
N PRO A 191 -1.68 -2.89 -16.42
CA PRO A 191 -1.26 -1.91 -15.41
C PRO A 191 0.07 -1.23 -15.75
N PHE A 192 0.16 0.06 -15.43
CA PHE A 192 1.40 0.81 -15.30
C PHE A 192 1.87 0.74 -13.85
N THR A 193 3.09 0.27 -13.62
CA THR A 193 3.70 0.13 -12.29
C THR A 193 4.76 1.20 -12.09
N VAL A 194 4.65 1.95 -11.00
CA VAL A 194 5.61 3.01 -10.65
C VAL A 194 6.72 2.45 -9.78
N LYS A 195 7.97 2.74 -10.12
CA LYS A 195 9.15 2.45 -9.29
C LYS A 195 9.92 3.74 -9.07
N GLY A 196 10.18 4.11 -7.83
CA GLY A 196 10.92 5.34 -7.55
C GLY A 196 11.04 5.71 -6.09
N PRO A 197 11.08 7.02 -5.78
CA PRO A 197 11.22 7.50 -4.41
C PRO A 197 10.05 7.08 -3.51
N ALA A 198 10.28 7.05 -2.20
CA ALA A 198 9.23 6.89 -1.21
C ALA A 198 8.37 8.16 -1.09
N GLY A 199 7.16 8.00 -0.55
CA GLY A 199 6.18 9.06 -0.39
C GLY A 199 5.23 9.16 -1.59
N ASP A 200 4.54 10.30 -1.67
CA ASP A 200 3.52 10.54 -2.68
C ASP A 200 4.12 10.88 -4.04
N ILE A 201 3.63 10.20 -5.07
CA ILE A 201 3.98 10.39 -6.48
C ILE A 201 2.74 10.90 -7.20
N THR A 202 2.83 12.09 -7.78
CA THR A 202 1.70 12.74 -8.46
C THR A 202 1.57 12.25 -9.90
N LEU A 203 0.33 12.02 -10.35
CA LEU A 203 -0.02 11.62 -11.71
C LEU A 203 -0.70 12.78 -12.43
N LYS A 204 -0.12 13.25 -13.53
CA LYS A 204 -0.72 14.25 -14.41
C LYS A 204 -1.02 13.64 -15.77
N VAL A 205 -2.30 13.49 -16.09
CA VAL A 205 -2.77 12.82 -17.30
C VAL A 205 -3.28 13.84 -18.31
N THR A 206 -2.96 13.62 -19.60
CA THR A 206 -3.46 14.40 -20.74
C THR A 206 -4.16 13.47 -21.73
N GLY A 207 -5.35 13.86 -22.19
CA GLY A 207 -6.13 13.10 -23.18
C GLY A 207 -6.97 11.95 -22.62
N GLY A 208 -6.98 11.74 -21.30
CA GLY A 208 -7.70 10.64 -20.65
C GLY A 208 -7.69 10.77 -19.12
N THR A 209 -7.89 9.67 -18.41
CA THR A 209 -7.87 9.62 -16.93
C THR A 209 -6.99 8.46 -16.45
N ALA A 210 -6.34 8.62 -15.29
CA ALA A 210 -5.71 7.52 -14.58
C ALA A 210 -6.69 6.94 -13.55
N VAL A 211 -6.80 5.63 -13.50
CA VAL A 211 -7.69 4.91 -12.59
C VAL A 211 -6.97 3.76 -11.87
N ASP A 212 -7.50 3.35 -10.73
CA ASP A 212 -7.06 2.14 -10.03
C ASP A 212 -7.64 0.85 -10.66
N ALA A 213 -7.36 -0.29 -10.00
CA ALA A 213 -7.85 -1.60 -10.42
C ALA A 213 -9.39 -1.67 -10.44
N GLU A 214 -10.06 -0.93 -9.55
CA GLU A 214 -11.52 -0.84 -9.44
C GLU A 214 -12.14 0.19 -10.42
N GLY A 215 -11.33 1.04 -11.04
CA GLY A 215 -11.77 2.05 -12.01
C GLY A 215 -12.05 3.41 -11.39
N ARG A 216 -11.67 3.61 -10.13
CA ARG A 216 -11.78 4.91 -9.46
C ARG A 216 -10.63 5.81 -9.92
N PRO A 217 -10.88 7.11 -10.15
CA PRO A 217 -9.82 8.04 -10.53
C PRO A 217 -8.71 8.11 -9.49
N VAL A 218 -7.46 8.14 -9.96
CA VAL A 218 -6.27 8.32 -9.12
C VAL A 218 -5.44 9.48 -9.64
N THR A 219 -5.05 10.37 -8.73
CA THR A 219 -4.18 11.53 -9.02
C THR A 219 -2.83 11.41 -8.31
N THR A 220 -2.71 10.48 -7.36
CA THR A 220 -1.48 10.17 -6.64
C THR A 220 -1.33 8.66 -6.49
N THR A 221 -0.08 8.22 -6.37
CA THR A 221 0.30 6.84 -6.09
C THR A 221 1.60 6.83 -5.29
N THR A 222 2.17 5.65 -5.03
CA THR A 222 3.41 5.49 -4.25
C THR A 222 4.38 4.56 -4.97
N ASN A 223 5.59 4.39 -4.44
CA ASN A 223 6.54 3.40 -4.95
C ASN A 223 5.92 1.98 -4.92
N GLY A 224 5.93 1.31 -6.07
CA GLY A 224 5.26 0.01 -6.28
C GLY A 224 3.77 0.11 -6.61
N GLY A 225 3.20 1.32 -6.59
CA GLY A 225 1.80 1.56 -6.93
C GLY A 225 1.51 1.28 -8.41
N GLN A 226 0.27 0.87 -8.68
CA GLN A 226 -0.22 0.57 -10.02
C GLN A 226 -1.41 1.44 -10.40
N PHE A 227 -1.48 1.81 -11.68
CA PHE A 227 -2.60 2.52 -12.26
C PHE A 227 -2.86 2.06 -13.69
N TRP A 228 -4.02 2.42 -14.23
CA TRP A 228 -4.41 2.19 -15.61
C TRP A 228 -4.80 3.52 -16.24
N LEU A 229 -4.60 3.64 -17.54
CA LEU A 229 -5.10 4.77 -18.31
C LEU A 229 -6.42 4.38 -18.97
N THR A 230 -7.35 5.34 -19.08
CA THR A 230 -8.62 5.19 -19.78
C THR A 230 -8.88 6.40 -20.67
N ALA A 231 -9.60 6.18 -21.78
CA ALA A 231 -10.12 7.21 -22.66
C ALA A 231 -11.50 6.78 -23.21
N ALA A 232 -12.40 7.74 -23.38
CA ALA A 232 -13.73 7.49 -23.94
C ALA A 232 -13.70 7.26 -25.45
N ASP A 233 -12.76 7.90 -26.14
CA ASP A 233 -12.60 7.87 -27.59
C ASP A 233 -11.23 7.28 -28.00
N ALA A 234 -11.11 6.92 -29.28
CA ALA A 234 -9.83 6.53 -29.85
C ALA A 234 -8.84 7.70 -29.80
N GLY A 235 -7.58 7.42 -29.48
CA GLY A 235 -6.58 8.47 -29.32
C GLY A 235 -5.38 8.05 -28.50
N LYS A 236 -4.56 9.02 -28.10
CA LYS A 236 -3.41 8.81 -27.23
C LYS A 236 -3.64 9.48 -25.90
N VAL A 237 -3.34 8.77 -24.82
CA VAL A 237 -3.30 9.28 -23.46
C VAL A 237 -1.86 9.27 -23.00
N THR A 238 -1.39 10.38 -22.44
CA THR A 238 -0.06 10.47 -21.83
C THR A 238 -0.21 10.77 -20.35
N VAL A 239 0.71 10.23 -19.56
CA VAL A 239 0.82 10.50 -18.13
C VAL A 239 2.24 10.91 -17.80
N THR A 240 2.37 12.03 -17.11
CA THR A 240 3.60 12.43 -16.45
C THR A 240 3.47 12.10 -14.96
N VAL A 241 4.40 11.32 -14.44
CA VAL A 241 4.50 11.01 -13.01
C VAL A 241 5.63 11.83 -12.40
N SER A 242 5.43 12.39 -11.21
CA SER A 242 6.42 13.26 -10.55
C SER A 242 6.51 13.00 -9.04
N ALA A 243 7.73 12.95 -8.51
CA ALA A 243 8.03 12.89 -7.08
C ALA A 243 8.95 14.06 -6.70
N GLN A 244 8.69 14.73 -5.59
CA GLN A 244 9.40 15.98 -5.23
C GLN A 244 10.84 15.78 -4.77
N ASP A 245 11.12 14.66 -4.10
CA ASP A 245 12.42 14.40 -3.47
C ASP A 245 13.05 13.12 -4.04
N SER A 246 14.16 13.26 -4.76
CA SER A 246 14.94 12.12 -5.27
C SER A 246 15.61 11.31 -4.14
N VAL A 247 16.12 11.97 -3.11
CA VAL A 247 16.71 11.31 -1.94
C VAL A 247 15.64 11.17 -0.87
N SER A 248 14.76 10.20 -1.08
CA SER A 248 13.64 9.93 -0.17
C SER A 248 14.03 9.13 1.08
N PHE A 249 13.19 9.17 2.10
CA PHE A 249 13.30 8.30 3.27
C PHE A 249 13.31 6.82 2.87
N GLY A 250 13.95 5.97 3.68
CA GLY A 250 14.07 4.53 3.41
C GLY A 250 15.35 4.08 2.69
N ARG A 251 16.17 5.04 2.22
CA ARG A 251 17.46 4.74 1.61
C ARG A 251 18.50 4.44 2.68
N VAL A 252 19.32 3.42 2.46
CA VAL A 252 20.30 2.93 3.45
C VAL A 252 21.63 3.65 3.27
N PHE A 253 22.27 3.95 4.40
CA PHE A 253 23.57 4.57 4.48
C PHE A 253 24.52 3.70 5.31
N LEU A 254 25.65 3.36 4.71
CA LEU A 254 26.68 2.49 5.27
C LEU A 254 27.94 3.31 5.56
N PHE A 255 28.65 2.98 6.64
CA PHE A 255 29.82 3.75 7.03
C PHE A 255 30.95 3.61 6.00
N SER A 256 31.49 4.74 5.52
CA SER A 256 32.49 4.78 4.45
C SER A 256 33.79 4.06 4.83
N GLY A 257 34.16 4.05 6.11
CA GLY A 257 35.35 3.36 6.62
C GLY A 257 35.20 1.84 6.77
N GLY A 258 34.09 1.25 6.31
CA GLY A 258 33.82 -0.18 6.30
C GLY A 258 32.38 -0.48 6.71
N LYS A 259 31.59 -0.99 5.78
CA LYS A 259 30.12 -1.11 5.88
C LYS A 259 29.60 -1.89 7.09
N ASP A 260 30.40 -2.80 7.64
CA ASP A 260 30.03 -3.66 8.79
C ASP A 260 30.77 -3.26 10.09
N THR A 261 31.51 -2.15 10.09
CA THR A 261 32.34 -1.73 11.23
C THR A 261 31.65 -0.74 12.17
N LYS A 262 30.54 -0.16 11.73
CA LYS A 262 29.77 0.89 12.41
C LYS A 262 28.29 0.72 12.10
N GLN A 263 27.44 1.28 12.97
CA GLN A 263 25.99 1.20 12.88
C GLN A 263 25.49 1.65 11.52
N LYS A 264 24.68 0.81 10.87
CA LYS A 264 24.00 1.12 9.61
C LYS A 264 22.83 2.08 9.87
N LEU A 265 22.61 2.99 8.93
CA LEU A 265 21.61 4.05 9.04
C LEU A 265 20.60 3.94 7.89
N ILE A 266 19.39 4.42 8.11
CA ILE A 266 18.36 4.57 7.10
C ILE A 266 17.78 5.99 7.17
N LEU A 267 17.54 6.61 6.00
CA LEU A 267 16.97 7.95 5.97
C LEU A 267 15.55 7.95 6.55
N GLY A 268 15.31 8.85 7.50
CA GLY A 268 13.99 9.08 8.08
C GLY A 268 13.17 10.11 7.31
N GLY A 269 13.82 11.11 6.73
CA GLY A 269 13.17 12.14 5.90
C GLY A 269 13.74 12.19 4.48
N SER A 270 13.13 13.03 3.65
CA SER A 270 13.50 13.22 2.25
C SER A 270 14.22 14.55 2.02
N ALA A 271 15.04 14.60 0.96
CA ALA A 271 15.63 15.80 0.40
C ALA A 271 15.91 15.60 -1.10
N GLY A 272 16.31 16.67 -1.79
CA GLY A 272 16.78 16.59 -3.18
C GLY A 272 15.88 17.35 -4.14
N THR A 273 15.81 16.87 -5.37
CA THR A 273 15.12 17.54 -6.47
C THR A 273 13.97 16.70 -7.02
N THR A 274 13.02 17.38 -7.65
CA THR A 274 11.91 16.71 -8.34
C THR A 274 12.42 15.81 -9.46
N VAL A 275 11.95 14.57 -9.46
CA VAL A 275 12.16 13.59 -10.54
C VAL A 275 10.84 13.27 -11.22
N SER A 276 10.88 13.05 -12.53
CA SER A 276 9.69 12.76 -13.33
C SER A 276 9.93 11.67 -14.36
N ALA A 277 8.89 10.91 -14.67
CA ALA A 277 8.88 9.96 -15.78
C ALA A 277 7.58 10.08 -16.57
N GLU A 278 7.58 9.57 -17.80
CA GLU A 278 6.40 9.56 -18.65
C GLU A 278 6.06 8.15 -19.11
N ALA A 279 4.76 7.90 -19.25
CA ALA A 279 4.22 6.73 -19.90
C ALA A 279 3.01 7.12 -20.74
N GLY A 280 2.50 6.21 -21.56
CA GLY A 280 1.30 6.50 -22.34
C GLY A 280 0.55 5.28 -22.80
N ALA A 281 -0.69 5.50 -23.22
CA ALA A 281 -1.54 4.48 -23.80
C ALA A 281 -2.11 4.93 -25.14
N SER A 282 -2.26 3.99 -26.08
CA SER A 282 -2.97 4.21 -27.33
C SER A 282 -4.30 3.46 -27.32
N PHE A 283 -5.38 4.17 -27.64
CA PHE A 283 -6.73 3.65 -27.68
C PHE A 283 -7.20 3.52 -29.13
N ALA A 284 -7.55 2.29 -29.53
CA ALA A 284 -8.22 2.04 -30.80
C ALA A 284 -9.72 2.32 -30.68
N ALA A 285 -10.40 2.60 -31.80
CA ALA A 285 -11.85 2.70 -31.79
C ALA A 285 -12.46 1.37 -31.32
N ALA A 286 -13.50 1.45 -30.50
CA ALA A 286 -14.21 0.25 -30.06
C ALA A 286 -14.72 -0.52 -31.28
N PRO A 287 -14.58 -1.86 -31.30
CA PRO A 287 -15.10 -2.66 -32.41
C PRO A 287 -16.62 -2.45 -32.49
N THR A 288 -17.11 -1.98 -33.63
CA THR A 288 -18.55 -1.96 -33.89
C THR A 288 -19.02 -3.41 -34.01
N SER A 289 -19.83 -3.86 -33.05
CA SER A 289 -20.53 -5.13 -33.19
C SER A 289 -21.40 -5.04 -34.44
N PRO A 290 -21.28 -5.94 -35.43
CA PRO A 290 -22.16 -5.91 -36.59
C PRO A 290 -23.59 -6.14 -36.09
N SER A 291 -24.43 -5.12 -36.21
CA SER A 291 -25.88 -5.26 -36.08
C SER A 291 -26.31 -6.39 -37.03
N PRO A 292 -27.12 -7.37 -36.59
CA PRO A 292 -27.68 -8.33 -37.52
C PRO A 292 -28.43 -7.54 -38.58
N SER A 293 -28.09 -7.74 -39.85
CA SER A 293 -28.87 -7.20 -40.96
C SER A 293 -30.31 -7.64 -40.80
N GLU A 294 -31.23 -6.68 -40.73
CA GLU A 294 -32.65 -6.92 -40.89
C GLU A 294 -32.86 -7.64 -42.23
N THR A 295 -33.20 -8.92 -42.17
CA THR A 295 -33.71 -9.66 -43.33
C THR A 295 -34.99 -8.99 -43.79
N THR A 296 -34.92 -8.37 -44.96
CA THR A 296 -36.03 -7.81 -45.72
C THR A 296 -37.15 -8.85 -45.90
N PRO A 297 -38.44 -8.50 -45.76
CA PRO A 297 -39.55 -9.44 -45.94
C PRO A 297 -39.67 -9.84 -47.42
N SER A 298 -39.72 -11.14 -47.69
CA SER A 298 -40.04 -11.71 -49.00
C SER A 298 -41.57 -11.75 -49.19
N PRO A 299 -42.13 -11.32 -50.33
CA PRO A 299 -43.57 -11.34 -50.57
C PRO A 299 -44.07 -12.59 -51.30
N SER A 300 -45.35 -12.93 -51.06
CA SER A 300 -46.27 -13.72 -51.92
C SER A 300 -46.01 -15.23 -52.07
N ALA A 301 -46.99 -16.15 -52.12
CA ALA A 301 -48.45 -16.08 -52.21
C ALA A 301 -49.08 -17.49 -51.97
N SER A 302 -50.42 -17.47 -51.81
CA SER A 302 -51.40 -18.47 -52.28
C SER A 302 -51.97 -19.53 -51.32
N THR A 303 -53.23 -19.28 -50.96
CA THR A 303 -54.38 -20.18 -50.70
C THR A 303 -54.45 -21.42 -51.61
N PRO A 304 -55.13 -22.54 -51.23
CA PRO A 304 -56.61 -22.57 -51.14
C PRO A 304 -57.31 -23.56 -50.15
N ALA A 305 -58.50 -23.12 -49.73
CA ALA A 305 -59.82 -23.78 -49.66
C ALA A 305 -60.08 -25.16 -48.98
N GLU A 306 -61.13 -25.09 -48.14
CA GLU A 306 -62.28 -26.00 -47.96
C GLU A 306 -62.28 -27.20 -46.97
N SER A 307 -63.30 -27.12 -46.11
CA SER A 307 -63.92 -28.08 -45.17
C SER A 307 -64.89 -29.01 -45.95
N PRO A 308 -65.32 -30.22 -45.50
CA PRO A 308 -66.11 -30.40 -44.27
C PRO A 308 -65.94 -31.72 -43.47
N SER A 309 -66.48 -31.69 -42.25
CA SER A 309 -66.85 -32.79 -41.30
C SER A 309 -68.01 -33.67 -41.86
N PRO A 310 -68.58 -34.73 -41.20
CA PRO A 310 -68.31 -35.37 -39.89
C PRO A 310 -68.39 -36.94 -39.87
N SER A 311 -68.02 -37.59 -38.74
CA SER A 311 -68.82 -38.64 -38.03
C SER A 311 -68.02 -39.40 -36.95
N ALA A 312 -68.63 -39.56 -35.77
CA ALA A 312 -68.25 -40.45 -34.65
C ALA A 312 -68.98 -41.83 -34.81
N PRO A 313 -68.76 -42.92 -34.01
CA PRO A 313 -68.93 -42.94 -32.53
C PRO A 313 -68.09 -43.96 -31.69
N ALA A 314 -68.19 -43.80 -30.35
CA ALA A 314 -68.03 -44.77 -29.23
C ALA A 314 -66.62 -45.35 -28.95
N GLU A 315 -66.12 -45.60 -27.73
CA GLU A 315 -66.70 -45.78 -26.39
C GLU A 315 -65.60 -45.58 -25.30
N SER A 316 -66.03 -45.33 -24.04
CA SER A 316 -65.27 -45.08 -22.78
C SER A 316 -64.62 -46.37 -22.18
N PRO A 317 -63.82 -46.39 -21.08
CA PRO A 317 -63.59 -45.35 -20.06
C PRO A 317 -62.15 -45.13 -19.52
N ALA A 318 -62.00 -43.98 -18.84
CA ALA A 318 -60.96 -43.58 -17.88
C ALA A 318 -61.22 -44.23 -16.48
N PRO A 319 -60.58 -43.88 -15.32
CA PRO A 319 -59.82 -42.65 -14.95
C PRO A 319 -58.47 -42.97 -14.24
N SER A 320 -57.58 -42.05 -13.89
CA SER A 320 -57.62 -40.93 -12.92
C SER A 320 -56.12 -40.61 -12.65
N THR A 321 -55.57 -39.42 -12.37
CA THR A 321 -56.05 -38.10 -11.95
C THR A 321 -54.90 -37.08 -12.19
N SER A 322 -55.20 -35.94 -12.81
CA SER A 322 -54.44 -34.66 -12.72
C SER A 322 -54.86 -33.89 -11.44
N PRO A 323 -54.36 -32.68 -11.07
CA PRO A 323 -54.40 -31.42 -11.88
C PRO A 323 -53.15 -30.49 -11.79
N ALA A 324 -52.77 -29.85 -12.91
CA ALA A 324 -52.89 -28.39 -13.24
C ALA A 324 -51.76 -27.49 -12.69
N GLY A 325 -51.24 -26.46 -13.39
CA GLY A 325 -51.54 -25.91 -14.71
C GLY A 325 -50.75 -24.60 -14.96
N ASN A 326 -50.61 -24.29 -16.26
CA ASN A 326 -50.50 -22.99 -16.95
C ASN A 326 -49.35 -21.98 -16.77
N GLY A 327 -48.91 -21.47 -17.94
CA GLY A 327 -48.31 -20.15 -18.20
C GLY A 327 -46.77 -20.17 -18.15
N GLY A 328 -46.01 -19.87 -19.20
CA GLY A 328 -46.17 -18.79 -20.16
C GLY A 328 -45.12 -17.72 -19.84
N ASP A 329 -44.27 -17.42 -20.83
CA ASP A 329 -43.48 -16.19 -20.99
C ASP A 329 -42.00 -16.14 -20.50
N LEU A 330 -41.12 -15.91 -21.50
CA LEU A 330 -39.78 -15.28 -21.53
C LEU A 330 -38.62 -15.75 -20.62
N PRO A 331 -37.40 -15.94 -21.18
CA PRO A 331 -36.18 -16.07 -20.38
C PRO A 331 -35.74 -14.70 -19.84
N LEU A 332 -35.95 -14.48 -18.55
CA LEU A 332 -35.28 -13.44 -17.78
C LEU A 332 -33.83 -13.84 -17.52
N THR A 333 -32.91 -13.24 -18.28
CA THR A 333 -31.51 -13.10 -17.87
C THR A 333 -31.46 -12.19 -16.64
N GLY A 334 -31.37 -12.80 -15.47
CA GLY A 334 -31.29 -12.08 -14.19
C GLY A 334 -30.51 -12.91 -13.18
N SER A 335 -29.26 -12.51 -12.96
CA SER A 335 -28.40 -12.98 -11.88
C SER A 335 -29.08 -12.78 -10.52
N PRO A 336 -28.87 -13.71 -9.56
CA PRO A 336 -28.64 -13.23 -8.19
C PRO A 336 -27.49 -13.97 -7.52
N ILE A 337 -26.37 -13.25 -7.35
CA ILE A 337 -25.45 -13.48 -6.22
C ILE A 337 -26.15 -12.91 -4.98
N ALA A 338 -26.82 -13.76 -4.22
CA ALA A 338 -27.29 -13.44 -2.88
C ALA A 338 -27.55 -14.72 -2.06
N ALA A 339 -26.51 -15.49 -1.74
CA ALA A 339 -26.56 -16.52 -0.70
C ALA A 339 -25.15 -16.92 -0.20
N ALA A 340 -24.41 -15.99 0.41
CA ALA A 340 -23.17 -16.33 1.13
C ALA A 340 -22.88 -15.44 2.34
N ALA A 341 -23.89 -14.85 2.99
CA ALA A 341 -23.70 -13.98 4.16
C ALA A 341 -24.47 -14.41 5.43
N ALA A 342 -25.02 -15.64 5.48
CA ALA A 342 -25.75 -16.14 6.66
C ALA A 342 -25.03 -17.26 7.44
N ALA A 343 -23.94 -17.84 6.91
CA ALA A 343 -23.20 -18.90 7.61
C ALA A 343 -22.08 -18.39 8.54
N GLY A 344 -21.53 -17.20 8.28
CA GLY A 344 -20.39 -16.65 9.05
C GLY A 344 -20.75 -16.15 10.44
N VAL A 345 -21.94 -15.55 10.61
CA VAL A 345 -22.38 -14.99 11.90
C VAL A 345 -22.77 -16.10 12.88
N LEU A 346 -23.29 -17.22 12.39
CA LEU A 346 -23.66 -18.36 13.23
C LEU A 346 -22.42 -19.09 13.78
N LEU A 347 -21.33 -19.18 13.00
CA LEU A 347 -20.05 -19.76 13.45
C LEU A 347 -19.34 -18.90 14.50
N LEU A 348 -19.43 -17.57 14.41
CA LEU A 348 -18.83 -16.67 15.40
C LEU A 348 -19.60 -16.67 16.74
N ALA A 349 -20.92 -16.81 16.71
CA ALA A 349 -21.72 -16.91 17.93
C ALA A 349 -21.47 -18.23 18.70
N VAL A 350 -21.34 -19.36 18.00
CA VAL A 350 -21.01 -20.65 18.64
C VAL A 350 -19.59 -20.65 19.20
N GLY A 351 -18.61 -20.06 18.49
CA GLY A 351 -17.23 -19.91 18.98
C GLY A 351 -17.13 -19.11 20.28
N ALA A 352 -17.83 -17.97 20.37
CA ALA A 352 -17.83 -17.12 21.56
C ALA A 352 -18.45 -17.80 22.79
N VAL A 353 -19.53 -18.56 22.61
CA VAL A 353 -20.16 -19.33 23.71
C VAL A 353 -19.23 -20.43 24.21
N THR A 354 -18.51 -21.11 23.32
CA THR A 354 -17.60 -22.21 23.69
C THR A 354 -16.40 -21.69 24.51
N VAL A 355 -15.83 -20.54 24.13
CA VAL A 355 -14.72 -19.91 24.87
C VAL A 355 -15.17 -19.45 26.27
N LEU A 356 -16.40 -18.91 26.40
CA LEU A 356 -16.92 -18.47 27.70
C LEU A 356 -17.24 -19.65 28.65
N VAL A 357 -17.70 -20.79 28.14
CA VAL A 357 -17.94 -22.00 28.96
C VAL A 357 -16.64 -22.64 29.43
N VAL A 358 -15.59 -22.66 28.60
CA VAL A 358 -14.26 -23.17 29.00
C VAL A 358 -13.60 -22.25 30.02
N ARG A 359 -13.77 -20.92 29.90
CA ARG A 359 -13.22 -19.95 30.85
C ARG A 359 -13.89 -20.02 32.22
N ARG A 360 -15.18 -20.38 32.29
CA ARG A 360 -15.92 -20.57 33.55
C ARG A 360 -15.61 -21.88 34.28
N ARG A 361 -15.03 -22.89 33.61
CA ARG A 361 -14.66 -24.18 34.24
C ARG A 361 -13.29 -24.20 34.90
N LYS A 362 -12.40 -23.21 34.63
CA LYS A 362 -11.03 -23.18 35.19
C LYS A 362 -10.88 -22.47 36.54
N VAL A 363 -11.96 -22.06 37.20
CA VAL A 363 -11.91 -21.40 38.51
C VAL A 363 -12.67 -22.22 39.57
N ARG A 364 -12.09 -23.37 39.94
CA ARG A 364 -12.33 -24.03 41.24
C ARG A 364 -11.03 -24.68 41.70
N PHE A 365 -10.18 -23.91 42.36
CA PHE A 365 -9.25 -24.43 43.33
C PHE A 365 -9.95 -24.35 44.69
N THR A 366 -10.32 -25.50 45.23
CA THR A 366 -10.71 -25.66 46.64
C THR A 366 -9.45 -25.67 47.49
N ALA A 367 -9.62 -25.17 48.72
CA ALA A 367 -8.61 -24.85 49.74
C ALA A 367 -7.51 -25.88 49.99
#